data_AF-A0A3C0TM62-F1
#
_entry.id   AF-A0A3C0TM62-F1
#
_cell.length_a   1.000
_cell.length_b   1.000
_cell.length_c   1.000
_cell.angle_alpha   90.00
_cell.angle_beta   90.00
_cell.angle_gamma   90.00
#
_symmetry.space_group_name_H-M   'P 1'
#
loop_
_entity.id
_entity.type
_entity.pdbx_description
1 polymer ?
#
loop_
_entity_poly.entity_id
_entity_poly.type
_entity_poly.pdbx_seq_one_letter_code
_entity_poly.pdbx_strand_id
1 'polypeptide(L)'
;MVVISLRLKNSELKHIDDLSSQEHKDRSSVARELIQQGWQFLMIKQYREGRLSLGGLSKKLDISLSETIDLLADFGIEAPIEYEDYLKGFEVLAGK
;
A
#
# COMPACT_ATOMS: atom_id res chain seq x y z
N MET A 1 22.06 -4.92 -0.88
CA MET A 1 20.95 -5.37 -1.75
C MET A 1 21.17 -6.82 -2.12
N VAL A 2 20.09 -7.60 -2.27
CA VAL A 2 20.14 -9.00 -2.70
C VAL A 2 19.68 -9.05 -4.16
N VAL A 3 20.33 -9.90 -4.98
CA VAL A 3 19.94 -10.13 -6.38
C VAL A 3 19.09 -11.39 -6.46
N ILE A 4 17.97 -11.31 -7.18
CA ILE A 4 17.04 -12.42 -7.36
C ILE A 4 16.85 -12.62 -8.87
N SER A 5 16.96 -13.86 -9.35
CA SER A 5 16.62 -14.21 -10.73
C SER A 5 15.19 -14.76 -10.77
N LEU A 6 14.35 -14.17 -11.62
CA LEU A 6 12.95 -14.55 -11.77
C LEU A 6 12.67 -14.95 -13.22
N ARG A 7 11.89 -16.02 -13.41
CA ARG A 7 11.39 -16.40 -14.73
C ARG A 7 10.06 -15.71 -14.97
N LEU A 8 10.02 -14.89 -16.01
CA LEU A 8 8.84 -14.14 -16.42
C LEU A 8 8.34 -14.63 -17.78
N LYS A 9 7.03 -14.53 -18.01
CA LYS A 9 6.45 -14.68 -19.34
C LYS A 9 6.81 -13.48 -20.20
N ASN A 10 6.82 -13.67 -21.51
CA ASN A 10 7.09 -12.57 -22.46
C ASN A 10 6.12 -11.40 -22.30
N SER A 11 4.85 -11.68 -21.96
CA SER A 11 3.85 -10.64 -21.69
C SER A 11 4.19 -9.79 -20.47
N GLU A 12 4.67 -10.41 -19.39
CA GLU A 12 5.04 -9.72 -18.15
C GLU A 12 6.27 -8.85 -18.37
N LEU A 13 7.28 -9.36 -19.08
CA LEU A 13 8.46 -8.59 -19.44
C LEU A 13 8.11 -7.39 -20.32
N LYS A 14 7.18 -7.56 -21.26
CA LYS A 14 6.72 -6.47 -22.11
C LYS A 14 6.09 -5.32 -21.32
N HIS A 15 5.28 -5.62 -20.30
CA HIS A 15 4.71 -4.57 -19.43
C HIS A 15 5.79 -3.77 -18.70
N ILE A 16 6.85 -4.43 -18.23
CA ILE A 16 7.99 -3.74 -17.59
C ILE A 16 8.72 -2.85 -18.59
N ASP A 17 8.93 -3.33 -19.81
CA ASP A 17 9.60 -2.58 -20.88
C ASP A 17 8.82 -1.35 -21.32
N ASP A 18 7.51 -1.50 -21.51
CA ASP A 18 6.61 -0.42 -21.89
C ASP A 18 6.63 0.68 -20.81
N LEU A 19 6.53 0.31 -19.54
CA LEU A 19 6.55 1.26 -18.42
C LEU A 19 7.94 1.90 -18.22
N SER A 20 9.02 1.13 -18.36
CA SER A 20 10.41 1.61 -18.35
C SER A 20 10.64 2.69 -19.41
N SER A 21 10.06 2.50 -20.60
CA SER A 21 10.14 3.47 -21.69
C SER A 21 9.33 4.74 -21.40
N GLN A 22 8.13 4.60 -20.83
CA GLN A 22 7.25 5.72 -20.49
C GLN A 22 7.80 6.59 -19.36
N GLU A 23 8.38 5.98 -18.33
CA GLU A 23 8.88 6.68 -17.15
C GLU A 23 10.36 7.06 -17.23
N HIS A 24 11.05 6.69 -18.32
CA HIS A 24 12.49 6.89 -18.50
C HIS A 24 13.33 6.31 -17.35
N LYS A 25 12.94 5.14 -16.83
CA LYS A 25 13.62 4.40 -15.75
C LYS A 25 14.19 3.09 -16.28
N ASP A 26 15.20 2.53 -15.62
CA ASP A 26 15.67 1.18 -15.96
C ASP A 26 14.68 0.10 -15.51
N ARG A 27 14.75 -1.07 -16.17
CA ARG A 27 13.88 -2.23 -15.88
C ARG A 27 13.90 -2.66 -14.42
N SER A 28 15.05 -2.61 -13.76
CA SER A 28 15.18 -3.08 -12.37
C SER A 28 14.54 -2.10 -11.39
N SER A 29 14.56 -0.81 -11.69
CA SER A 29 13.82 0.21 -10.93
C SER A 29 12.32 0.03 -11.09
N VAL A 30 11.82 -0.07 -12.33
CA VAL A 30 10.40 -0.31 -12.59
C VAL A 30 9.90 -1.61 -11.96
N ALA A 31 10.66 -2.70 -12.10
CA ALA A 31 10.27 -3.99 -11.51
C ALA A 31 10.16 -3.91 -9.98
N ARG A 32 11.07 -3.20 -9.30
CA ARG A 32 11.01 -3.00 -7.84
C ARG A 32 9.79 -2.17 -7.43
N GLU A 33 9.50 -1.10 -8.16
CA GLU A 33 8.33 -0.26 -7.91
C GLU A 33 7.03 -1.05 -8.09
N LEU A 34 6.92 -1.84 -9.16
CA LEU A 34 5.76 -2.72 -9.38
C LEU A 34 5.59 -3.78 -8.28
N ILE A 35 6.69 -4.35 -7.78
CA ILE A 35 6.64 -5.29 -6.64
C ILE A 35 6.11 -4.57 -5.39
N GLN A 36 6.59 -3.36 -5.10
CA GLN A 36 6.13 -2.56 -3.96
C GLN A 36 4.66 -2.17 -4.09
N GLN A 37 4.24 -1.68 -5.27
CA GLN A 37 2.84 -1.36 -5.56
C GLN A 37 1.94 -2.59 -5.48
N GLY A 38 2.41 -3.74 -5.97
CA GLY A 38 1.70 -5.02 -5.88
C GLY A 38 1.49 -5.47 -4.43
N TRP A 39 2.51 -5.32 -3.57
CA TRP A 39 2.39 -5.58 -2.14
C TRP A 39 1.36 -4.66 -1.49
N GLN A 40 1.44 -3.36 -1.76
CA GLN A 40 0.53 -2.35 -1.22
C GLN A 40 -0.92 -2.63 -1.62
N PHE A 41 -1.16 -2.89 -2.91
CA PHE A 41 -2.48 -3.23 -3.43
C PHE A 41 -3.05 -4.50 -2.79
N LEU A 42 -2.22 -5.54 -2.59
CA LEU A 42 -2.64 -6.78 -1.93
C LEU A 42 -3.09 -6.52 -0.47
N MET A 43 -2.35 -5.71 0.28
CA MET A 43 -2.70 -5.38 1.66
C MET A 43 -3.99 -4.55 1.74
N ILE A 44 -4.15 -3.55 0.86
CA ILE A 44 -5.39 -2.78 0.75
C ILE A 44 -6.57 -3.70 0.43
N LYS A 45 -6.41 -4.65 -0.49
CA LYS A 45 -7.46 -5.63 -0.80
C LYS A 45 -7.86 -6.46 0.44
N GLN A 46 -6.88 -6.92 1.22
CA GLN A 46 -7.15 -7.66 2.46
C GLN A 46 -7.89 -6.81 3.50
N TYR A 47 -7.55 -5.53 3.63
CA TYR A 47 -8.28 -4.59 4.48
C TYR A 47 -9.74 -4.43 4.02
N ARG A 48 -9.98 -4.20 2.73
CA ARG A 48 -11.33 -4.09 2.16
C ARG A 48 -12.18 -5.35 2.36
N GLU A 49 -11.55 -6.53 2.36
CA GLU A 49 -12.22 -7.80 2.64
C GLU A 49 -12.43 -8.06 4.14
N GLY A 50 -12.08 -7.11 5.02
CA GLY A 50 -12.22 -7.24 6.48
C GLY A 50 -11.19 -8.17 7.13
N ARG A 51 -10.18 -8.63 6.39
CA ARG A 51 -9.14 -9.54 6.88
C ARG A 51 -8.01 -8.83 7.62
N LEU A 52 -7.88 -7.51 7.42
CA LEU A 52 -6.96 -6.65 8.15
C LEU A 52 -7.73 -5.51 8.79
N SER A 53 -7.39 -5.19 10.04
CA SER A 53 -7.77 -3.92 10.65
C SER A 53 -6.90 -2.80 10.11
N LEU A 54 -7.29 -1.54 10.34
CA LEU A 54 -6.51 -0.37 9.93
C LEU A 54 -5.09 -0.39 10.54
N GLY A 55 -4.97 -0.69 11.84
CA GLY A 55 -3.67 -0.84 12.50
C GLY A 55 -2.90 -2.09 12.07
N GLY A 56 -3.60 -3.12 11.57
CA GLY A 56 -2.96 -4.28 10.94
C GLY A 56 -2.37 -3.93 9.57
N LEU A 57 -3.08 -3.13 8.79
CA LEU A 57 -2.64 -2.60 7.50
C LEU A 57 -1.41 -1.70 7.67
N SER A 58 -1.45 -0.75 8.60
CA SER A 58 -0.33 0.18 8.87
C SER A 58 0.95 -0.57 9.21
N LYS A 59 0.86 -1.59 10.08
CA LYS A 59 2.00 -2.46 10.44
C LYS A 59 2.54 -3.28 9.26
N LYS A 60 1.69 -3.70 8.32
CA LYS A 60 2.10 -4.50 7.15
C LYS A 60 2.77 -3.65 6.07
N LEU A 61 2.37 -2.38 5.98
CA LEU A 61 2.93 -1.41 5.05
C LEU A 61 4.11 -0.62 5.63
N ASP A 62 4.36 -0.77 6.94
CA ASP A 62 5.42 -0.05 7.68
C ASP A 62 5.28 1.48 7.57
N ILE A 63 4.03 1.95 7.69
CA ILE A 63 3.67 3.37 7.68
C ILE A 63 2.81 3.70 8.91
N SER A 64 2.70 4.98 9.24
CA SER A 64 1.86 5.44 10.34
C SER A 64 0.37 5.22 10.05
N LEU A 65 -0.46 5.29 11.11
CA LEU A 65 -1.91 5.16 10.97
C LEU A 65 -2.47 6.29 10.08
N SER A 66 -1.97 7.51 10.24
CA SER A 66 -2.39 8.67 9.44
C SER A 66 -2.05 8.47 7.96
N GLU A 67 -0.82 8.07 7.65
CA GLU A 67 -0.42 7.76 6.26
C GLU A 67 -1.24 6.61 5.67
N THR A 68 -1.67 5.66 6.51
CA THR A 68 -2.56 4.58 6.07
C THR A 68 -3.95 5.10 5.70
N ILE A 69 -4.49 6.06 6.46
CA ILE A 69 -5.79 6.70 6.17
C ILE A 69 -5.69 7.51 4.88
N ASP A 70 -4.65 8.33 4.73
CA ASP A 70 -4.40 9.11 3.52
C ASP A 70 -4.27 8.18 2.30
N LEU A 71 -3.51 7.09 2.45
CA LEU A 71 -3.39 6.07 1.42
C LEU A 71 -4.73 5.44 1.04
N LEU A 72 -5.59 5.11 2.02
CA LEU A 72 -6.90 4.54 1.71
C LEU A 72 -7.80 5.55 1.00
N ALA A 73 -7.72 6.83 1.35
CA ALA A 73 -8.45 7.92 0.69
C ALA A 73 -8.08 8.06 -0.80
N ASP A 74 -6.78 7.94 -1.14
CA ASP A 74 -6.32 7.96 -2.55
C ASP A 74 -6.96 6.84 -3.40
N PHE A 75 -7.35 5.72 -2.77
CA PHE A 75 -8.04 4.59 -3.41
C PHE A 75 -9.57 4.68 -3.31
N GLY A 76 -10.12 5.80 -2.82
CA GLY A 76 -11.56 5.99 -2.61
C GLY A 76 -12.14 5.07 -1.54
N ILE A 77 -11.30 4.60 -0.61
CA ILE A 77 -11.71 3.77 0.52
C ILE A 77 -11.79 4.70 1.71
N GLU A 78 -12.98 5.21 1.99
CA GLU A 78 -13.21 5.97 3.22
C GLU A 78 -12.99 5.04 4.41
N ALA A 79 -12.06 5.43 5.28
CA ALA A 79 -11.90 4.75 6.56
C ALA A 79 -13.21 4.89 7.33
N PRO A 80 -13.74 3.81 7.95
CA PRO A 80 -14.95 3.88 8.77
C PRO A 80 -14.61 4.49 10.14
N ILE A 81 -14.02 5.69 10.12
CA ILE A 81 -13.68 6.47 11.31
C ILE A 81 -14.60 7.67 11.28
N GLU A 82 -15.62 7.62 12.12
CA GLU A 82 -16.50 8.77 12.30
C GLU A 82 -15.83 9.82 13.18
N TYR A 83 -16.29 11.07 13.09
CA TYR A 83 -15.80 12.15 13.95
C TYR A 83 -15.88 11.82 15.45
N GLU A 84 -16.89 11.04 15.84
CA GLU A 84 -17.05 10.56 17.22
C GLU A 84 -15.95 9.59 17.64
N ASP A 85 -15.45 8.75 16.73
CA ASP A 85 -14.38 7.79 17.04
C ASP A 85 -13.05 8.52 17.28
N TYR A 86 -12.82 9.62 16.56
CA TYR A 86 -11.68 10.51 16.81
C TYR A 86 -11.74 11.14 18.21
N LEU A 87 -12.90 11.68 18.61
CA LEU A 87 -13.07 12.29 19.94
C LEU A 87 -12.87 11.27 21.07
N LYS A 88 -13.41 10.06 20.94
CA LYS A 88 -13.17 8.98 21.91
C LYS A 88 -11.69 8.65 22.04
N GLY A 89 -10.96 8.58 20.92
CA GLY A 89 -9.51 8.39 20.94
C GLY A 89 -8.78 9.51 21.69
N PHE A 90 -9.20 10.76 21.49
CA PHE A 90 -8.63 11.91 22.19
C PHE A 90 -8.91 11.88 23.70
N GLU A 91 -10.12 11.52 24.12
CA GLU A 91 -10.48 11.42 25.55
C GLU A 91 -9.62 10.39 26.28
N VAL A 92 -9.39 9.23 25.66
CA VAL A 92 -8.52 8.17 26.18
C VAL A 92 -7.07 8.64 26.31
N LEU A 93 -6.55 9.39 25.31
CA LEU A 93 -5.20 9.96 25.36
C LEU A 93 -5.05 11.10 26.37
N ALA A 94 -6.12 11.87 26.58
CA ALA A 94 -6.18 12.95 27.56
C ALA A 94 -6.31 12.45 29.01
N GLY A 95 -6.41 11.13 29.23
CA GLY A 95 -6.47 10.52 30.54
C GLY A 95 -7.77 10.81 31.32
N LYS A 96 -8.87 11.04 30.62
CA LYS A 96 -10.21 11.13 31.22
C LYS A 96 -10.94 9.80 31.14
#